data_AF-A0A4P5R0G9-F1
#
_entry.id   AF-A0A4P5R0G9-F1
#
_cell.length_a   1.000
_cell.length_b   1.000
_cell.length_c   1.000
_cell.angle_alpha   90.00
_cell.angle_beta   90.00
_cell.angle_gamma   90.00
#
_symmetry.space_group_name_H-M   'P 1'
#
loop_
_entity.id
_entity.type
_entity.pdbx_description
1 polymer ?
#
loop_
_entity_poly.entity_id
_entity_poly.type
_entity_poly.pdbx_seq_one_letter_code
_entity_poly.pdbx_strand_id
1 'polypeptide(L)'
;MQSQKVTPHVVIKWHPQCGTPTIALPDNAKVSTESLAFLIDQAAVALMVGSAAPLDTYLRGVPSCSLRTPSGFSMTPVEESEHFHTAHDGIDAVSWMLTAQSAPQFTPPVERYFSLDAALPRWRALLADVLGD
;
A
#
# COMPACT_ATOMS: atom_id res chain seq x y z
N MET A 1 -13.31 9.59 -30.60
CA MET A 1 -13.46 9.32 -29.15
C MET A 1 -12.87 10.50 -28.40
N GLN A 2 -13.70 11.29 -27.71
CA GLN A 2 -13.18 12.27 -26.76
C GLN A 2 -12.66 11.51 -25.54
N SER A 3 -11.36 11.58 -25.30
CA SER A 3 -10.76 11.06 -24.07
C SER A 3 -11.33 11.90 -22.92
N GLN A 4 -12.26 11.34 -22.14
CA GLN A 4 -12.67 11.96 -20.88
C GLN A 4 -11.41 12.15 -20.04
N LYS A 5 -11.04 13.40 -19.77
CA LYS A 5 -10.00 13.72 -18.79
C LYS A 5 -10.56 13.33 -17.43
N VAL A 6 -10.23 12.13 -16.96
CA VAL A 6 -10.44 11.75 -15.57
C VAL A 6 -9.41 12.52 -14.76
N THR A 7 -9.87 13.39 -13.87
CA THR A 7 -9.00 14.08 -12.91
C THR A 7 -8.74 13.13 -11.74
N PRO A 8 -7.47 12.76 -11.45
CA PRO A 8 -7.17 11.91 -10.31
C PRO A 8 -7.56 12.61 -9.00
N HIS A 9 -8.28 11.90 -8.15
CA HIS A 9 -8.54 12.32 -6.77
C HIS A 9 -7.54 11.64 -5.83
N VAL A 10 -6.88 12.43 -4.98
CA VAL A 10 -5.88 11.95 -4.04
C VAL A 10 -6.50 11.86 -2.65
N VAL A 11 -6.46 10.67 -2.06
CA VAL A 11 -6.86 10.46 -0.66
C VAL A 11 -5.64 10.13 0.17
N ILE A 12 -5.37 10.96 1.17
CA ILE A 12 -4.20 10.87 2.04
C ILE A 12 -4.62 10.23 3.35
N LYS A 13 -4.12 9.03 3.62
CA LYS A 13 -4.21 8.40 4.95
C LYS A 13 -2.97 8.77 5.74
N TRP A 14 -3.13 9.63 6.74
CA TRP A 14 -2.02 10.02 7.60
C TRP A 14 -1.76 8.95 8.67
N HIS A 15 -0.50 8.74 9.01
CA HIS A 15 -0.13 7.81 10.08
C HIS A 15 -0.58 8.39 11.43
N PRO A 16 -1.26 7.61 12.30
CA PRO A 16 -1.87 8.14 13.53
C PRO A 16 -0.85 8.67 14.55
N GLN A 17 0.42 8.27 14.46
CA GLN A 17 1.49 8.79 15.32
C GLN A 17 2.14 10.08 14.78
N CYS A 18 1.77 10.52 13.57
CA CYS A 18 2.30 11.75 12.99
C CYS A 18 1.33 12.90 13.28
N GLY A 19 1.87 14.10 13.56
CA GLY A 19 1.06 15.31 13.70
C GLY A 19 0.30 15.61 12.41
N THR A 20 -0.96 16.03 12.51
CA THR A 20 -1.80 16.36 11.35
C THR A 20 -1.08 17.38 10.46
N PRO A 21 -1.02 17.17 9.14
CA PRO A 21 -0.36 18.10 8.24
C PRO A 21 -1.06 19.46 8.28
N THR A 22 -0.28 20.54 8.41
CA THR A 22 -0.75 21.93 8.38
C THR A 22 -0.71 22.55 6.98
N ILE A 23 -0.24 21.80 5.99
CA ILE A 23 -0.12 22.25 4.61
C ILE A 23 -1.50 22.38 3.96
N ALA A 24 -1.69 23.45 3.19
CA ALA A 24 -2.84 23.58 2.31
C ALA A 24 -2.78 22.51 1.22
N LEU A 25 -3.87 21.74 1.06
CA LEU A 25 -3.99 20.71 0.04
C LEU A 25 -4.58 21.31 -1.23
N PRO A 26 -4.22 20.80 -2.42
CA PRO A 26 -4.90 21.14 -3.66
C PRO A 26 -6.35 20.62 -3.65
N ASP A 27 -7.22 21.20 -4.47
CA ASP A 27 -8.66 20.91 -4.51
C ASP A 27 -8.99 19.42 -4.77
N ASN A 28 -8.09 18.70 -5.44
CA ASN A 28 -8.27 17.29 -5.75
C ASN A 28 -7.69 16.35 -4.68
N ALA A 29 -7.23 16.87 -3.53
CA ALA A 29 -6.66 16.09 -2.44
C ALA A 29 -7.42 16.29 -1.12
N LYS A 30 -7.57 15.19 -0.37
CA LYS A 30 -8.16 15.24 0.99
C LYS A 30 -7.44 14.30 1.95
N VAL A 31 -7.38 14.68 3.22
CA VAL A 31 -6.99 13.77 4.31
C VAL A 31 -8.21 12.98 4.75
N SER A 32 -8.05 11.66 4.96
CA SER A 32 -9.13 10.78 5.40
C SER A 32 -8.84 10.16 6.76
N THR A 33 -9.87 10.09 7.60
CA THR A 33 -9.88 9.37 8.88
C THR A 33 -10.35 7.93 8.75
N GLU A 34 -10.91 7.55 7.60
CA GLU A 34 -11.42 6.20 7.31
C GLU A 34 -10.37 5.10 7.49
N SER A 35 -10.81 3.86 7.73
CA SER A 35 -9.90 2.72 7.89
C SER A 35 -9.04 2.49 6.64
N LEU A 36 -7.81 2.00 6.81
CA LEU A 36 -6.91 1.70 5.69
C LEU A 36 -7.56 0.67 4.75
N ALA A 37 -8.21 -0.36 5.30
CA ALA A 37 -8.93 -1.37 4.52
C ALA A 37 -10.00 -0.76 3.59
N PHE A 38 -10.83 0.14 4.12
CA PHE A 38 -11.87 0.82 3.34
C PHE A 38 -11.28 1.69 2.21
N LEU A 39 -10.15 2.36 2.48
CA LEU A 39 -9.48 3.20 1.49
C LEU A 39 -8.81 2.39 0.40
N ILE A 40 -8.19 1.25 0.74
CA ILE A 40 -7.57 0.34 -0.25
C ILE A 40 -8.64 -0.22 -1.19
N ASP A 41 -9.82 -0.60 -0.69
CA ASP A 41 -10.91 -1.13 -1.51
C ASP A 41 -11.45 -0.14 -2.56
N GLN A 42 -11.16 1.15 -2.42
CA GLN A 42 -11.55 2.20 -3.36
C GLN A 42 -10.39 2.71 -4.22
N ALA A 43 -9.16 2.28 -3.93
CA ALA A 43 -7.98 2.79 -4.60
C ALA A 43 -7.77 2.10 -5.95
N ALA A 44 -7.53 2.90 -7.00
CA ALA A 44 -7.05 2.38 -8.29
C ALA A 44 -5.54 2.07 -8.24
N VAL A 45 -4.80 2.83 -7.45
CA VAL A 45 -3.36 2.69 -7.22
C VAL A 45 -3.00 3.33 -5.88
N ALA A 46 -1.97 2.84 -5.21
CA ALA A 46 -1.56 3.32 -3.89
C ALA A 46 -0.10 3.77 -3.87
N LEU A 47 0.18 4.93 -3.25
CA LEU A 47 1.55 5.41 -2.99
C LEU A 47 1.88 5.34 -1.51
N MET A 48 2.82 4.47 -1.14
CA MET A 48 3.25 4.29 0.24
C MET A 48 4.52 5.09 0.50
N VAL A 49 4.47 5.95 1.51
CA VAL A 49 5.61 6.73 1.98
C VAL A 49 6.09 6.10 3.28
N GLY A 50 6.97 5.10 3.18
CA GLY A 50 7.49 4.31 4.30
C GLY A 50 7.32 2.79 4.11
N SER A 51 7.79 2.00 5.08
CA SER A 51 7.88 0.54 4.98
C SER A 51 6.61 -0.23 5.41
N ALA A 52 5.55 0.45 5.86
CA ALA A 52 4.57 -0.18 6.75
C ALA A 52 3.33 -0.83 6.09
N ALA A 53 3.02 -0.57 4.81
CA ALA A 53 1.76 -1.04 4.22
C ALA A 53 1.78 -1.60 2.77
N PRO A 54 2.93 -1.95 2.14
CA PRO A 54 2.87 -2.53 0.79
C PRO A 54 2.12 -3.87 0.80
N LEU A 55 2.17 -4.61 1.91
CA LEU A 55 1.49 -5.89 2.03
C LEU A 55 -0.05 -5.77 2.04
N ASP A 56 -0.63 -4.76 2.69
CA ASP A 56 -2.09 -4.57 2.70
C ASP A 56 -2.63 -4.35 1.29
N THR A 57 -1.95 -3.50 0.51
CA THR A 57 -2.30 -3.24 -0.89
C THR A 57 -2.11 -4.48 -1.76
N TYR A 58 -1.02 -5.22 -1.54
CA TYR A 58 -0.72 -6.46 -2.26
C TYR A 58 -1.79 -7.52 -2.01
N LEU A 59 -2.16 -7.76 -0.76
CA LEU A 59 -3.18 -8.75 -0.38
C LEU A 59 -4.58 -8.40 -0.90
N ARG A 60 -4.83 -7.12 -1.20
CA ARG A 60 -6.08 -6.62 -1.81
C ARG A 60 -6.02 -6.52 -3.34
N GLY A 61 -4.89 -6.86 -3.96
CA GLY A 61 -4.75 -6.81 -5.42
C GLY A 61 -4.65 -5.40 -6.00
N VAL A 62 -4.35 -4.40 -5.16
CA VAL A 62 -4.23 -3.00 -5.56
C VAL A 62 -2.79 -2.72 -5.97
N PRO A 63 -2.54 -2.24 -7.20
CA PRO A 63 -1.20 -1.83 -7.62
C PRO A 63 -0.64 -0.77 -6.67
N SER A 64 0.61 -0.95 -6.24
CA SER A 64 1.22 -0.03 -5.28
C SER A 64 2.66 0.35 -5.59
N CYS A 65 3.00 1.56 -5.20
CA CYS A 65 4.32 2.13 -5.34
C CYS A 65 4.85 2.46 -3.96
N SER A 66 6.14 2.21 -3.72
CA SER A 66 6.84 2.65 -2.52
C SER A 66 8.02 3.54 -2.91
N LEU A 67 8.21 4.64 -2.19
CA LEU A 67 9.39 5.49 -2.37
C LEU A 67 10.60 4.88 -1.66
N ARG A 68 11.74 4.78 -2.35
CA ARG A 68 13.00 4.37 -1.73
C ARG A 68 13.36 5.32 -0.61
N THR A 69 13.78 4.75 0.51
CA THR A 69 14.42 5.52 1.56
C THR A 69 15.79 6.01 1.06
N PRO A 70 16.30 7.16 1.56
CA PRO A 70 17.62 7.64 1.18
C PRO A 70 18.76 6.65 1.48
N SER A 71 18.56 5.72 2.41
CA SER A 71 19.53 4.65 2.70
C SER A 71 19.56 3.54 1.66
N GLY A 72 18.64 3.54 0.68
CA GLY A 72 18.50 2.51 -0.34
C GLY A 72 17.88 1.20 0.18
N PHE A 73 17.62 1.10 1.49
CA PHE A 73 16.96 -0.05 2.09
C PHE A 73 15.44 0.06 1.93
N SER A 74 14.89 -0.69 0.98
CA SER A 74 13.46 -0.98 0.93
C SER A 74 13.20 -2.29 1.69
N MET A 75 12.54 -2.20 2.84
CA MET A 75 12.16 -3.37 3.66
C MET A 75 10.82 -3.98 3.21
N THR A 76 10.41 -3.72 1.97
CA THR A 76 9.18 -4.31 1.42
C THR A 76 9.40 -5.81 1.18
N PRO A 77 8.45 -6.67 1.56
CA PRO A 77 8.48 -8.08 1.21
C PRO A 77 7.99 -8.34 -0.23
N VAL A 78 7.58 -7.31 -0.96
CA VAL A 78 7.00 -7.41 -2.30
C VAL A 78 8.08 -7.16 -3.35
N GLU A 79 8.22 -8.08 -4.30
CA GLU A 79 9.16 -7.96 -5.43
C GLU A 79 8.63 -6.99 -6.50
N GLU A 80 9.57 -6.33 -7.19
CA GLU A 80 9.30 -5.47 -8.34
C GLU A 80 8.51 -6.23 -9.44
N SER A 81 7.41 -5.64 -9.92
CA SER A 81 6.52 -6.27 -10.91
C SER A 81 5.64 -5.23 -11.63
N GLU A 82 4.75 -5.69 -12.50
CA GLU A 82 3.75 -4.81 -13.13
C GLU A 82 2.73 -4.22 -12.13
N HIS A 83 2.62 -4.82 -10.93
CA HIS A 83 1.68 -4.40 -9.89
C HIS A 83 2.38 -3.79 -8.65
N PHE A 84 3.70 -3.81 -8.59
CA PHE A 84 4.46 -3.21 -7.49
C PHE A 84 5.74 -2.55 -7.99
N HIS A 85 5.97 -1.31 -7.56
CA HIS A 85 7.16 -0.55 -7.95
C HIS A 85 7.86 0.13 -6.78
N THR A 86 9.19 0.07 -6.77
CA THR A 86 10.02 0.83 -5.82
C THR A 86 10.64 2.06 -6.50
N ALA A 87 9.91 3.17 -6.45
CA ALA A 87 10.28 4.44 -7.08
C ALA A 87 11.48 5.12 -6.41
N HIS A 88 12.32 5.75 -7.23
CA HIS A 88 13.53 6.46 -6.79
C HIS A 88 13.22 7.88 -6.31
N ASP A 89 12.20 8.50 -6.89
CA ASP A 89 11.75 9.85 -6.56
C ASP A 89 10.24 10.00 -6.84
N GLY A 90 9.72 11.22 -6.60
CA GLY A 90 8.30 11.51 -6.82
C GLY A 90 7.89 11.53 -8.29
N ILE A 91 8.79 11.84 -9.22
CA ILE A 91 8.48 11.88 -10.66
C ILE A 91 8.31 10.45 -11.17
N ASP A 92 9.24 9.57 -10.80
CA ASP A 92 9.21 8.14 -11.07
C ASP A 92 7.92 7.50 -10.53
N ALA A 93 7.60 7.76 -9.25
CA ALA A 93 6.38 7.29 -8.63
C ALA A 93 5.11 7.72 -9.39
N VAL A 94 4.99 9.00 -9.71
CA VAL A 94 3.82 9.53 -10.43
C VAL A 94 3.72 8.92 -11.83
N SER A 95 4.83 8.83 -12.56
CA SER A 95 4.87 8.24 -13.89
C SER A 95 4.37 6.79 -13.90
N TRP A 96 4.88 5.97 -12.97
CA TRP A 96 4.46 4.59 -12.82
C TRP A 96 2.98 4.49 -12.44
N MET A 97 2.54 5.26 -11.44
CA MET A 97 1.16 5.22 -10.95
C MET A 97 0.12 5.60 -12.01
N LEU A 98 0.43 6.58 -12.87
CA LEU A 98 -0.46 6.98 -13.97
C LEU A 98 -0.70 5.86 -14.99
N THR A 99 0.27 4.96 -15.12
CA THR A 99 0.15 3.75 -15.93
C THR A 99 -0.60 2.66 -15.16
N ALA A 100 -0.16 2.39 -13.93
CA ALA A 100 -0.68 1.30 -13.09
C ALA A 100 -2.15 1.47 -12.68
N GLN A 101 -2.66 2.70 -12.54
CA GLN A 101 -4.09 2.95 -12.21
C GLN A 101 -5.07 2.40 -13.25
N SER A 102 -4.59 2.11 -14.47
CA SER A 102 -5.40 1.52 -15.55
C SER A 102 -5.25 0.00 -15.66
N ALA A 103 -4.32 -0.58 -14.89
CA ALA A 103 -4.11 -2.01 -14.87
C ALA A 103 -5.29 -2.72 -14.17
N PRO A 104 -5.65 -3.94 -14.59
CA PRO A 104 -6.59 -4.74 -13.84
C PRO A 104 -6.03 -5.03 -12.43
N GLN A 105 -6.91 -5.13 -11.45
CA GLN A 105 -6.55 -5.67 -10.15
C GLN A 105 -6.00 -7.09 -10.32
N PHE A 106 -5.00 -7.44 -9.51
CA PHE A 106 -4.37 -8.74 -9.56
C PHE A 106 -4.81 -9.60 -8.37
N THR A 107 -4.76 -10.93 -8.53
CA THR A 107 -4.98 -11.84 -7.41
C THR A 107 -3.62 -12.28 -6.85
N PRO A 108 -3.24 -11.84 -5.64
CA PRO A 108 -2.00 -12.28 -5.02
C PRO A 108 -2.05 -13.80 -4.75
N PRO A 109 -0.97 -14.56 -5.01
CA PRO A 109 -0.87 -15.97 -4.65
C PRO A 109 -0.68 -16.15 -3.14
N VAL A 110 -1.70 -15.82 -2.35
CA VAL A 110 -1.64 -15.76 -0.88
C VAL A 110 -1.17 -17.09 -0.28
N GLU A 111 -1.72 -18.21 -0.75
CA GLU A 111 -1.41 -19.56 -0.23
C GLU A 111 0.05 -19.97 -0.42
N ARG A 112 0.76 -19.35 -1.38
CA ARG A 112 2.17 -19.64 -1.64
C ARG A 112 3.10 -19.00 -0.63
N TYR A 113 2.72 -17.84 -0.10
CA TYR A 113 3.61 -16.98 0.69
C TYR A 113 3.12 -16.75 2.13
N PHE A 114 1.84 -17.00 2.42
CA PHE A 114 1.22 -16.73 3.71
C PHE A 114 0.53 -17.96 4.27
N SER A 115 0.79 -18.26 5.53
CA SER A 115 0.00 -19.21 6.32
C SER A 115 -1.06 -18.45 7.12
N LEU A 116 -2.25 -18.28 6.55
CA LEU A 116 -3.38 -17.62 7.18
C LEU A 116 -4.24 -18.65 7.93
N ASP A 117 -3.71 -19.13 9.05
CA ASP A 117 -4.32 -20.21 9.80
C ASP A 117 -5.32 -19.65 10.83
N ALA A 118 -6.62 -19.93 10.69
CA ALA A 118 -7.67 -19.32 11.50
C ALA A 118 -7.52 -19.62 13.01
N ALA A 119 -6.93 -20.78 13.35
CA ALA A 119 -6.64 -21.15 14.73
C ALA A 119 -5.31 -20.58 15.25
N LEU A 120 -4.48 -19.98 14.38
CA LEU A 120 -3.15 -19.47 14.68
C LEU A 120 -2.28 -20.47 15.49
N PRO A 121 -2.22 -21.76 15.14
CA PRO A 121 -1.62 -22.79 15.98
C PRO A 121 -0.13 -22.55 16.25
N ARG A 122 0.61 -21.99 15.27
CA ARG A 122 2.01 -21.57 15.45
C ARG A 122 2.18 -20.49 16.51
N TRP A 123 1.31 -19.47 16.49
CA TRP A 123 1.33 -18.41 17.50
C TRP A 123 0.95 -18.94 18.87
N ARG A 124 -0.07 -19.80 18.94
CA ARG A 124 -0.48 -20.45 20.20
C ARG A 124 0.63 -21.31 20.81
N ALA A 125 1.32 -22.11 19.99
CA ALA A 125 2.46 -22.91 20.45
C ALA A 125 3.60 -22.02 20.98
N LEU A 126 3.89 -20.91 20.30
CA LEU A 126 4.93 -19.97 20.72
C LEU A 126 4.55 -19.24 22.02
N LEU A 127 3.26 -18.91 22.20
CA LEU A 127 2.76 -18.37 23.45
C LEU A 127 2.86 -19.39 24.59
N ALA A 128 2.52 -20.67 24.35
CA ALA A 128 2.65 -21.72 25.35
C ALA A 128 4.12 -21.90 25.79
N ASP A 129 5.05 -21.91 24.83
CA ASP A 129 6.50 -22.01 25.11
C ASP A 129 7.04 -20.82 25.92
N VAL A 130 6.58 -19.60 25.61
CA VAL A 130 7.00 -18.37 26.32
C VAL A 130 6.34 -18.25 27.70
N LEU A 131 5.08 -18.69 27.84
CA LEU A 131 4.30 -18.59 29.08
C LEU A 131 4.50 -19.79 30.02
N GLY A 132 5.12 -20.88 29.53
CA GLY A 132 5.42 -22.08 30.31
C GLY A 132 4.24 -23.02 30.54
N ASP A 133 3.29 -23.06 29.60
CA ASP A 133 2.15 -24.00 29.60
C ASP A 133 2.46 -25.31 28.84
#